data_AF-A0A432Q6N9-F1
#
_entry.id   AF-A0A432Q6N9-F1
#
_cell.length_a   1.000
_cell.length_b   1.000
_cell.length_c   1.000
_cell.angle_alpha   90.00
_cell.angle_beta   90.00
_cell.angle_gamma   90.00
#
_symmetry.space_group_name_H-M   'P 1'
#
loop_
_entity.id
_entity.type
_entity.pdbx_description
1 polymer ?
#
loop_
_entity_poly.entity_id
_entity_poly.type
_entity_poly.pdbx_seq_one_letter_code
_entity_poly.pdbx_strand_id
1 'polypeptide(L)' 'YIYLMKNVHPIDIVNMVLDVSDVVFDIDTERVGDRMSSRLAIPKIRDKTPMLETFKFYISEGVQIDTSRDIA' A
#
# COMPACT_ATOMS: atom_id res chain seq x y z
N TYR A 1 -2.34 -2.93 -15.16
CA TYR A 1 -1.88 -2.53 -13.82
C TYR A 1 -0.36 -2.54 -13.86
N ILE A 2 0.29 -1.53 -13.27
CA ILE A 2 1.76 -1.45 -13.19
C ILE A 2 2.17 -1.84 -11.77
N TYR A 3 3.22 -2.64 -11.65
CA TYR A 3 3.80 -3.05 -10.37
C TYR A 3 5.22 -2.48 -10.27
N LEU A 4 5.50 -1.79 -9.18
CA LEU A 4 6.82 -1.23 -8.87
C LEU A 4 7.30 -1.81 -7.55
N MET A 5 8.52 -2.36 -7.54
CA MET A 5 9.17 -2.73 -6.28
C MET A 5 9.88 -1.51 -5.70
N LYS A 6 9.58 -1.21 -4.42
CA LYS A 6 10.26 -0.14 -3.68
C LYS A 6 11.77 -0.35 -3.73
N ASN A 7 12.51 0.73 -3.99
CA ASN A 7 13.98 0.76 -4.03
C ASN A 7 14.65 -0.09 -5.12
N VAL A 8 13.91 -0.54 -6.15
CA VAL A 8 14.48 -1.31 -7.27
C VAL A 8 14.61 -0.48 -8.56
N HIS A 9 13.67 0.42 -8.80
CA HIS A 9 13.60 1.17 -10.06
C HIS A 9 14.24 2.55 -9.96
N PRO A 10 14.79 3.09 -11.05
CA PRO A 10 15.21 4.49 -11.12
C PRO A 10 14.10 5.46 -10.68
N ILE A 11 14.47 6.48 -9.90
CA ILE A 11 13.50 7.37 -9.23
C ILE A 11 12.65 8.18 -10.23
N ASP A 12 13.21 8.53 -11.39
CA ASP A 12 12.53 9.20 -12.49
C ASP A 12 11.42 8.34 -13.09
N ILE A 13 11.68 7.03 -13.27
CA ILE A 13 10.67 6.07 -13.72
C ILE A 13 9.57 5.89 -12.66
N VAL A 14 9.95 5.79 -11.38
CA VAL A 14 8.97 5.69 -10.28
C VAL A 14 8.04 6.90 -10.28
N ASN A 15 8.61 8.11 -10.30
CA ASN A 15 7.83 9.35 -10.28
C ASN A 15 6.91 9.47 -11.50
N MET A 16 7.42 9.17 -12.69
CA MET A 16 6.63 9.19 -13.92
C MET A 16 5.41 8.25 -13.83
N VAL A 17 5.58 7.03 -13.33
CA VAL A 17 4.48 6.08 -13.14
C VAL A 17 3.48 6.59 -12.09
N LEU A 18 3.97 7.14 -10.98
CA LEU A 18 3.10 7.72 -9.94
C LEU A 18 2.27 8.90 -10.48
N ASP A 19 2.85 9.75 -11.31
CA ASP A 19 2.20 10.93 -11.89
C ASP A 19 1.07 10.57 -12.86
N VAL A 20 1.32 9.63 -13.77
CA VAL A 20 0.34 9.23 -14.78
C VAL A 20 -0.81 8.37 -14.22
N SER A 21 -0.60 7.73 -13.07
CA SER A 21 -1.59 6.82 -12.47
C SER A 21 -2.81 7.54 -11.90
N ASP A 22 -4.02 6.98 -12.09
CA ASP A 22 -5.25 7.44 -11.44
C ASP A 22 -5.28 7.07 -9.95
N VAL A 23 -4.83 5.86 -9.64
CA VAL A 23 -4.86 5.27 -8.29
C VAL A 23 -3.50 4.64 -8.00
N VAL A 24 -2.97 4.89 -6.80
CA VAL A 24 -1.75 4.25 -6.31
C VAL A 24 -2.09 3.47 -5.05
N PHE A 25 -1.80 2.17 -5.08
CA PHE A 25 -1.82 1.31 -3.89
C PHE A 25 -0.37 1.17 -3.42
N ASP A 26 -0.11 1.56 -2.19
CA ASP A 26 1.20 1.42 -1.57
C ASP A 26 1.16 0.29 -0.53
N ILE A 27 1.95 -0.75 -0.76
CA ILE A 27 2.03 -1.93 0.10
C ILE A 27 3.37 -1.93 0.81
N ASP A 28 3.33 -2.08 2.12
CA ASP A 28 4.50 -2.34 2.94
C ASP A 28 4.37 -3.69 3.65
N THR A 29 5.49 -4.38 3.81
CA THR A 29 5.54 -5.69 4.46
C THR A 29 6.84 -5.80 5.23
N GLU A 30 6.71 -5.87 6.55
CA GLU A 30 7.81 -5.94 7.49
C GLU A 30 7.74 -7.24 8.30
N ARG A 31 8.90 -7.78 8.68
CA ARG A 31 8.99 -8.90 9.62
C ARG A 31 9.19 -8.36 11.04
N VAL A 32 8.23 -8.61 11.91
CA VAL A 32 8.27 -8.25 13.34
C VAL A 32 8.39 -9.54 14.15
N GLY A 33 9.62 -9.89 14.54
CA GLY A 33 9.94 -11.17 15.15
C GLY A 33 9.63 -12.33 14.20
N ASP A 34 8.73 -13.22 14.61
CA ASP A 34 8.28 -14.36 13.79
C ASP A 34 6.99 -14.10 13.03
N ARG A 35 6.48 -12.87 13.04
CA ARG A 35 5.26 -12.50 12.32
C ARG A 35 5.56 -11.56 11.16
N MET A 36 4.83 -11.74 10.07
CA MET A 36 4.77 -10.76 8.98
C MET A 36 3.66 -9.76 9.29
N SER A 37 3.97 -8.46 9.15
CA SER A 37 3.02 -7.36 9.26
C SER A 37 2.93 -6.70 7.89
N SER A 38 1.76 -6.73 7.28
CA SER A 38 1.52 -6.13 5.97
C SER A 38 0.52 -4.99 6.08
N ARG A 39 0.82 -3.86 5.44
CA ARG A 39 -0.01 -2.65 5.45
C ARG A 39 -0.26 -2.16 4.03
N LEU A 40 -1.45 -1.65 3.79
CA LEU A 40 -1.88 -1.04 2.54
C LEU A 40 -2.26 0.42 2.78
N ALA A 41 -1.71 1.34 1.97
CA ALA A 41 -2.17 2.71 1.85
C ALA A 41 -2.68 2.99 0.44
N ILE A 42 -3.54 4.02 0.31
CA ILE A 42 -4.01 4.52 -0.98
C ILE A 42 -3.68 6.02 -1.05
N PRO A 43 -2.39 6.38 -1.25
CA PRO A 43 -1.92 7.77 -1.20
C PRO A 43 -2.42 8.62 -2.37
N LYS A 44 -2.87 7.99 -3.46
CA LYS A 44 -3.43 8.68 -4.62
C LYS A 44 -4.70 8.00 -5.09
N ILE A 45 -5.74 8.80 -5.27
CA ILE A 45 -6.97 8.43 -5.96
C ILE A 45 -7.51 9.68 -6.66
N ARG A 46 -7.55 9.67 -7.99
CA ARG A 46 -8.03 10.82 -8.79
C ARG A 46 -9.51 11.09 -8.47
N ASP A 47 -9.87 12.36 -8.41
CA ASP A 47 -11.24 12.85 -8.15
C ASP A 47 -11.84 12.41 -6.79
N LYS A 48 -11.02 11.92 -5.87
CA LYS A 48 -11.41 11.54 -4.51
C LYS A 48 -10.34 11.99 -3.51
N THR A 49 -10.73 12.07 -2.24
CA THR A 49 -9.77 12.32 -1.16
C THR A 49 -8.88 11.09 -0.95
N PRO A 50 -7.55 11.23 -0.96
CA PRO A 50 -6.64 10.15 -0.57
C PRO A 50 -6.95 9.58 0.80
N MET A 51 -6.71 8.29 0.98
CA MET A 51 -6.88 7.64 2.28
C MET A 51 -5.58 7.80 3.07
N LEU A 52 -5.63 8.59 4.14
CA LEU A 52 -4.46 8.89 4.99
C LEU A 52 -4.15 7.74 5.97
N GLU A 53 -5.13 6.90 6.26
CA GLU A 53 -4.97 5.73 7.12
C GLU A 53 -4.41 4.54 6.34
N THR A 54 -3.56 3.75 7.00
CA THR A 54 -3.07 2.48 6.48
C THR A 54 -3.94 1.33 7.00
N PHE A 55 -4.27 0.39 6.12
CA PHE A 55 -4.99 -0.83 6.46
C PHE A 55 -4.02 -1.97 6.70
N LYS A 56 -4.08 -2.60 7.87
CA LYS A 56 -3.38 -3.86 8.06
C LYS A 56 -4.12 -4.95 7.27
N PHE A 57 -3.39 -5.86 6.66
CA PHE A 57 -3.99 -6.99 5.96
C PHE A 57 -3.16 -8.26 6.14
N TYR A 58 -3.78 -9.40 5.86
CA TYR A 58 -3.13 -10.70 5.92
C TYR A 58 -3.61 -11.59 4.76
N ILE A 59 -2.75 -12.52 4.36
CA ILE A 59 -3.01 -13.48 3.29
C ILE A 59 -3.45 -14.81 3.93
N SER A 60 -4.64 -15.27 3.58
CA SER A 60 -5.18 -16.58 3.97
C SER A 60 -5.88 -17.24 2.76
N GLU A 61 -7.19 -17.42 2.78
CA GLU A 61 -8.01 -17.82 1.62
C GLU A 61 -8.24 -16.66 0.62
N GLY A 62 -7.51 -15.57 0.81
CA GLY A 62 -7.61 -14.33 0.05
C GLY A 62 -6.90 -13.19 0.80
N VAL A 63 -7.13 -11.96 0.34
CA VAL A 63 -6.68 -10.76 1.06
C VAL A 63 -7.75 -10.40 2.09
N GLN A 64 -7.41 -10.51 3.38
CA GLN A 64 -8.28 -10.09 4.46
C GLN A 64 -7.80 -8.75 5.02
N ILE A 65 -8.66 -7.73 4.93
CA ILE A 65 -8.38 -6.39 5.48
C ILE A 65 -8.81 -6.38 6.95
N ASP A 66 -7.88 -6.00 7.82
CA ASP A 66 -8.15 -5.74 9.22
C ASP A 66 -8.75 -4.34 9.37
N THR A 67 -10.06 -4.27 9.60
CA THR A 67 -10.78 -3.00 9.85
C THR A 67 -10.97 -2.75 11.35
N SER A 68 -10.27 -3.47 12.22
CA SER A 68 -10.32 -3.16 13.65
C SER A 68 -9.74 -1.75 13.87
N ARG A 69 -10.55 -0.84 14.42
CA ARG A 69 -10.04 0.45 14.91
C ARG A 69 -9.20 0.16 16.13
N ASP A 70 -8.01 0.74 16.22
CA ASP A 70 -7.33 0.93 17.51
C ASP A 70 -8.29 1.73 18.39
N ILE A 71 -9.00 1.04 19.28
CA ILE A 71 -9.79 1.66 20.34
C ILE A 71 -8.76 2.06 21.40
N ALA A 72 -8.20 3.25 21.28
CA ALA A 72 -7.36 3.87 22.30
C ALA A 72 -8.21 4.70 23.27
#